data_AF-A0A8E6HS60-F1
#
_entry.id   AF-A0A8E6HS60-F1
#
_cell.length_a   1.000
_cell.length_b   1.000
_cell.length_c   1.000
_cell.angle_alpha   90.00
_cell.angle_beta   90.00
_cell.angle_gamma   90.00
#
_symmetry.space_group_name_H-M   'P 1'
#
loop_
_entity.id
_entity.type
_entity.pdbx_description
1 polymer ?
#
loop_
_entity_poly.entity_id
_entity_poly.type
_entity_poly.pdbx_seq_one_letter_code
_entity_poly.pdbx_strand_id
1 'polypeptide(L)' 'IGETLEEREAGKTEEVVFRQTKALLPAIGSNWDKVVLAYEPVWAIGTGKTATPQQAQDVHASLRN' A
#
# COMPACT_ATOMS: atom_id res chain seq x y z
N ILE A 1 -0.11 -2.71 4.79
CA ILE A 1 0.45 -1.40 4.37
C ILE A 1 -0.64 -0.59 3.69
N GLY A 2 -0.55 0.73 3.71
CA GLY A 2 -1.62 1.59 3.19
C GLY A 2 -1.39 3.06 3.50
N GLU A 3 -1.97 3.92 2.68
CA GLU A 3 -1.92 5.37 2.81
C GLU A 3 -3.21 5.94 3.42
N THR A 4 -3.10 7.03 4.19
CA THR A 4 -4.25 7.78 4.71
C THR A 4 -4.95 8.58 3.61
N LEU A 5 -6.11 9.16 3.92
CA LEU A 5 -6.84 10.00 2.97
C LEU A 5 -6.02 11.22 2.56
N GLU A 6 -5.38 11.87 3.51
CA GLU A 6 -4.56 13.06 3.29
C GLU A 6 -3.36 12.73 2.40
N GLU A 7 -2.71 11.58 2.63
CA GLU A 7 -1.61 11.10 1.81
C GLU A 7 -2.06 10.81 0.37
N ARG A 8 -3.24 10.20 0.19
CA ARG A 8 -3.80 9.94 -1.14
C ARG A 8 -4.20 11.22 -1.88
N GLU A 9 -4.88 12.14 -1.21
CA GLU A 9 -5.29 13.43 -1.80
C GLU A 9 -4.08 14.31 -2.14
N ALA A 10 -2.96 14.12 -1.44
CA ALA A 10 -1.66 14.71 -1.78
C ALA A 10 -0.91 13.98 -2.91
N GLY A 11 -1.47 12.92 -3.49
CA GLY A 11 -0.83 12.13 -4.56
C GLY A 11 0.34 11.28 -4.10
N LYS A 12 0.43 10.94 -2.80
CA LYS A 12 1.57 10.26 -2.18
C LYS A 12 1.39 8.75 -1.97
N THR A 13 0.36 8.15 -2.56
CA THR A 13 0.07 6.71 -2.38
C THR A 13 1.31 5.84 -2.59
N GLU A 14 2.00 5.96 -3.73
CA GLU A 14 3.18 5.14 -4.02
C GLU A 14 4.35 5.41 -3.06
N GLU A 15 4.63 6.68 -2.75
CA GLU A 15 5.67 7.08 -1.81
C GLU A 15 5.48 6.38 -0.45
N VAL A 16 4.25 6.42 0.06
CA VAL A 16 3.90 5.85 1.37
C VAL A 16 4.00 4.33 1.36
N VAL A 17 3.36 3.66 0.41
CA VAL A 17 3.34 2.19 0.39
C VAL A 17 4.74 1.61 0.12
N PHE A 18 5.57 2.26 -0.69
CA PHE A 18 6.96 1.85 -0.89
C PHE A 18 7.84 2.14 0.32
N ARG A 19 7.67 3.29 1.00
CA ARG A 19 8.38 3.58 2.24
C ARG A 19 8.08 2.54 3.31
N GLN A 20 6.80 2.19 3.49
CA GLN A 20 6.38 1.15 4.44
C GLN A 20 6.95 -0.23 4.05
N THR A 21 6.90 -0.60 2.77
CA THR A 21 7.45 -1.88 2.30
C THR A 21 8.98 -1.96 2.49
N LYS A 22 9.70 -0.88 2.16
CA LYS A 22 11.16 -0.80 2.34
C LYS A 22 11.58 -0.96 3.79
N ALA A 23 10.79 -0.46 4.74
CA ALA A 23 11.06 -0.63 6.16
C ALA A 23 11.04 -2.11 6.62
N LEU A 24 10.37 -2.99 5.86
CA LEU A 24 10.31 -4.43 6.15
C LEU A 24 11.50 -5.22 5.59
N LEU A 25 12.26 -4.65 4.63
CA LEU A 25 13.36 -5.36 3.95
C LEU A 25 14.40 -5.97 4.91
N PRO A 26 14.88 -5.26 5.95
CA PRO A 26 15.89 -5.83 6.86
C PRO A 26 15.35 -7.01 7.67
N ALA A 27 14.06 -7.00 8.01
CA ALA A 27 13.44 -8.04 8.82
C ALA A 27 13.09 -9.29 7.98
N ILE A 28 12.66 -9.11 6.74
CA ILE A 28 12.29 -10.21 5.83
C ILE A 28 13.53 -10.86 5.20
N GLY A 29 14.53 -10.06 4.85
CA GLY A 29 15.71 -10.51 4.12
C GLY A 29 15.32 -11.11 2.77
N SER A 30 15.75 -12.35 2.51
CA SER A 30 15.45 -13.10 1.28
C SER A 30 14.16 -13.94 1.33
N ASN A 31 13.44 -13.98 2.46
CA ASN A 31 12.29 -14.90 2.66
C ASN A 31 10.96 -14.34 2.13
N TRP A 32 10.98 -13.57 1.03
CA TRP A 32 9.78 -12.94 0.48
C TRP A 32 8.75 -13.95 -0.06
N ASP A 33 9.18 -15.16 -0.41
CA ASP A 33 8.33 -16.29 -0.79
C ASP A 33 7.41 -16.77 0.35
N LYS A 34 7.74 -16.42 1.61
CA LYS A 34 6.97 -16.79 2.81
C LYS A 34 6.16 -15.63 3.38
N VAL A 35 6.12 -14.49 2.69
CA VAL A 35 5.47 -13.27 3.17
C VAL A 35 4.24 -12.98 2.33
N VAL A 36 3.14 -12.64 2.99
CA VAL A 36 1.97 -12.03 2.36
C VAL A 36 1.97 -10.55 2.68
N LEU A 37 1.98 -9.71 1.66
CA LEU A 37 1.84 -8.26 1.80
C LEU A 37 0.39 -7.87 1.54
N ALA A 38 -0.32 -7.47 2.60
CA ALA A 38 -1.67 -6.93 2.49
C ALA A 38 -1.63 -5.41 2.27
N TYR A 39 -2.16 -4.95 1.14
CA TYR A 39 -2.49 -3.54 0.93
C TYR A 39 -3.89 -3.26 1.47
N GLU A 40 -4.00 -2.26 2.33
CA GLU A 40 -5.26 -1.76 2.86
C GLU A 40 -5.43 -0.31 2.41
N PRO A 41 -6.48 0.02 1.64
CA PRO A 41 -6.79 1.39 1.27
C PRO A 41 -7.34 2.16 2.48
N VAL A 42 -6.48 2.51 3.45
CA VAL A 42 -6.86 3.18 4.71
C VAL A 42 -7.63 4.49 4.43
N TRP A 43 -7.26 5.20 3.37
CA TRP A 43 -7.98 6.36 2.86
C TRP A 43 -9.48 6.14 2.59
N ALA A 44 -9.94 4.89 2.42
CA ALA A 44 -11.33 4.52 2.17
C ALA A 44 -12.03 3.90 3.40
N ILE A 45 -11.36 3.79 4.55
CA ILE A 45 -11.92 3.19 5.77
C ILE A 45 -12.39 4.33 6.70
N GLY A 46 -13.70 4.43 6.94
CA GLY A 46 -14.26 5.42 7.87
C GLY A 46 -14.22 6.88 7.40
N THR A 47 -13.83 7.13 6.14
CA THR A 47 -13.67 8.48 5.55
C THR A 47 -14.85 8.92 4.67
N GLY A 48 -15.84 8.04 4.47
CA GLY A 48 -16.94 8.27 3.53
C GLY A 48 -16.53 8.14 2.05
N LYS A 49 -15.26 7.81 1.76
CA LYS A 49 -14.79 7.45 0.42
C LYS A 49 -14.88 5.95 0.21
N THR A 50 -14.88 5.50 -1.04
CA THR A 50 -14.91 4.07 -1.39
C THR A 50 -13.84 3.78 -2.44
N ALA A 51 -13.02 2.76 -2.17
CA ALA A 51 -12.05 2.27 -3.13
C ALA A 51 -12.72 1.38 -4.18
N THR A 52 -12.42 1.60 -5.46
CA THR A 52 -12.83 0.69 -6.52
C THR A 52 -11.85 -0.50 -6.63
N PRO A 53 -12.28 -1.66 -7.17
CA PRO A 53 -11.36 -2.78 -7.43
C PRO A 53 -10.16 -2.39 -8.29
N GLN A 54 -10.37 -1.50 -9.27
CA GLN A 54 -9.28 -1.00 -10.12
C GLN A 54 -8.25 -0.21 -9.31
N GLN A 55 -8.68 0.69 -8.43
CA GLN A 55 -7.77 1.45 -7.58
C GLN A 55 -6.93 0.57 -6.65
N ALA A 56 -7.51 -0.52 -6.14
CA ALA A 56 -6.75 -1.51 -5.38
C ALA A 56 -5.75 -2.27 -6.27
N GLN A 57 -6.17 -2.65 -7.48
CA GLN A 57 -5.31 -3.34 -8.43
C GLN A 57 -4.12 -2.48 -8.89
N ASP A 58 -4.31 -1.19 -9.10
CA ASP A 58 -3.24 -0.27 -9.50
C ASP A 58 -2.12 -0.25 -8.45
N VAL A 59 -2.48 -0.12 -7.17
CA VAL A 59 -1.50 -0.13 -6.07
C VAL A 59 -0.86 -1.51 -5.91
N HIS A 60 -1.64 -2.60 -6.01
CA HIS A 60 -1.09 -3.95 -6.01
C HIS A 60 -0.09 -4.20 -7.14
N ALA A 61 -0.33 -3.61 -8.32
CA ALA A 61 0.58 -3.71 -9.45
C ALA A 61 1.88 -2.94 -9.18
N SER A 62 1.80 -1.70 -8.70
CA SER A 62 2.98 -0.92 -8.31
C SER A 62 3.84 -1.64 -7.27
N LEU A 63 3.22 -2.29 -6.27
CA LEU A 63 3.95 -3.03 -5.23
C LEU A 63 4.67 -4.31 -5.71
N ARG A 64 4.30 -4.86 -6.87
CA ARG A 64 4.92 -6.07 -7.44
C ARG A 64 6.00 -5.78 -8.48
N ASN A 65 6.22 -4.52 -8.84
CA ASN A 65 7.26 -4.06 -9.76
C ASN A 65 8.58 -3.79 -9.03
#